data_AF-A0A9C7QEC3-F1
#
_entry.id   AF-A0A9C7QEC3-F1
#
_cell.length_a   1.000
_cell.length_b   1.000
_cell.length_c   1.000
_cell.angle_alpha   90.00
_cell.angle_beta   90.00
_cell.angle_gamma   90.00
#
_symmetry.space_group_name_H-M   'P 1'
#
loop_
_entity.id
_entity.type
_entity.pdbx_description
1 polymer ?
#
loop_
_entity_poly.entity_id
_entity_poly.type
_entity_poly.pdbx_seq_one_letter_code
_entity_poly.pdbx_strand_id
1 'polypeptide(L)'
;MTNQEFVERICASAKSVHHKTYSADEIVAKIRKIYSGNINTSKIVECFLIIGNISFERVEKHSNDELRFDLGWCYPVEFWSDIGCVVNGIGIVDNCAGRIERFHISEQGKFYNQDHKLIAENIEDFAEYITTVEYDYHPKTTQRTYDMLRFFGWYEGRHIDTTAFEQELNRRGIELSKEQLDFFGEFSGLYFNFDSDCWYFYSLEQILEQNKIIDHVLEKRNSRKHPTVLCGKTMGGPLAVDGNGIIQFFYAYPQGRTTMECINNLCEGVSEDCKWIAPGQDN
;
A
#
# COMPACT_ATOMS: atom_id res chain seq x y z
N MET A 1 8.73 2.97 29.47
CA MET A 1 9.12 3.95 28.44
C MET A 1 8.06 5.05 28.38
N THR A 2 8.47 6.30 28.22
CA THR A 2 7.58 7.46 28.03
C THR A 2 7.24 7.66 26.54
N ASN A 3 6.18 8.41 26.23
CA ASN A 3 5.87 8.81 24.84
C ASN A 3 7.06 9.53 24.17
N GLN A 4 7.74 10.41 24.90
CA GLN A 4 8.89 11.15 24.36
C GLN A 4 10.04 10.20 23.97
N GLU A 5 10.43 9.28 24.86
CA GLU A 5 11.48 8.28 24.58
C GLU A 5 11.12 7.39 23.38
N PHE A 6 9.84 7.01 23.26
CA PHE A 6 9.36 6.22 22.13
C PHE A 6 9.51 7.00 20.82
N VAL A 7 9.00 8.23 20.77
CA VAL A 7 9.07 9.09 19.57
C VAL A 7 10.50 9.38 19.16
N GLU A 8 11.38 9.70 20.12
CA GLU A 8 12.81 9.94 19.85
C GLU A 8 13.47 8.71 19.21
N ARG A 9 13.13 7.51 19.67
CA ARG A 9 13.63 6.25 19.09
C ARG A 9 13.13 6.05 17.65
N ILE A 10 11.86 6.32 17.37
CA ILE A 10 11.33 6.23 16.01
C ILE A 10 12.02 7.23 15.08
N CYS A 11 12.13 8.50 15.49
CA CYS A 11 12.78 9.56 14.72
C CYS A 11 14.25 9.22 14.38
N ALA A 12 14.95 8.47 15.23
CA ALA A 12 16.33 8.06 14.96
C ALA A 12 16.46 7.02 13.84
N SER A 13 15.38 6.30 13.51
CA SER A 13 15.34 5.24 12.49
C SER A 13 14.57 5.64 11.21
N ALA A 14 13.75 6.68 11.29
CA ALA A 14 12.78 7.03 10.26
C ALA A 14 13.26 8.12 9.30
N LYS A 15 12.84 8.02 8.04
CA LYS A 15 12.97 9.05 6.99
C LYS A 15 12.01 10.22 7.22
N SER A 16 10.79 9.91 7.65
CA SER A 16 9.74 10.90 7.92
C SER A 16 8.88 10.40 9.09
N VAL A 17 8.37 11.32 9.91
CA VAL A 17 7.53 10.99 11.07
C VAL A 17 6.39 12.01 11.19
N HIS A 18 5.17 11.51 11.37
CA HIS A 18 4.01 12.29 11.80
C HIS A 18 3.49 11.69 13.10
N HIS A 19 3.34 12.49 14.15
CA HIS A 19 2.89 12.02 15.46
C HIS A 19 1.84 12.96 16.07
N LYS A 20 0.82 12.36 16.67
CA LYS A 20 -0.22 13.03 17.48
C LYS A 20 -0.47 12.21 18.75
N THR A 21 -0.56 12.86 19.89
CA THR A 21 -0.88 12.19 21.16
C THR A 21 -2.39 11.95 21.34
N TYR A 22 -2.73 11.02 22.23
CA TYR A 22 -4.09 10.79 22.69
C TYR A 22 -4.22 11.07 24.19
N SER A 23 -5.42 11.42 24.61
CA SER A 23 -5.84 11.35 26.02
C SER A 23 -6.40 9.97 26.36
N ALA A 24 -6.37 9.61 27.65
CA ALA A 24 -6.91 8.34 28.12
C ALA A 24 -8.41 8.19 27.82
N ASP A 25 -9.18 9.27 27.98
CA ASP A 25 -10.62 9.29 27.71
C ASP A 25 -10.94 9.02 26.23
N GLU A 26 -10.16 9.59 25.31
CA GLU A 26 -10.29 9.32 23.88
C GLU A 26 -10.04 7.85 23.54
N ILE A 27 -9.00 7.25 24.15
CA ILE A 27 -8.65 5.84 23.91
C ILE A 27 -9.78 4.92 24.44
N VAL A 28 -10.24 5.16 25.67
CA VAL A 28 -11.32 4.37 26.29
C VAL A 28 -12.61 4.50 25.48
N ALA A 29 -12.95 5.71 25.02
CA ALA A 29 -14.12 5.92 24.18
C ALA A 29 -14.03 5.15 22.85
N LYS A 30 -12.84 5.13 22.21
CA LYS A 30 -12.60 4.34 21.00
C LYS A 30 -12.75 2.84 21.25
N ILE A 31 -12.12 2.30 22.30
CA ILE A 31 -12.20 0.86 22.62
C ILE A 31 -13.65 0.43 22.90
N ARG A 32 -14.41 1.24 23.66
CA ARG A 32 -15.82 0.92 23.97
C ARG A 32 -16.74 0.99 22.75
N LYS A 33 -16.40 1.80 21.74
CA LYS A 33 -17.17 1.87 20.49
C LYS A 33 -17.02 0.60 19.66
N ILE A 34 -15.87 -0.07 19.76
CA ILE A 34 -15.51 -1.23 18.93
C ILE A 34 -15.71 -2.56 19.65
N TYR A 35 -15.68 -2.56 20.98
CA TYR A 35 -15.83 -3.75 21.81
C TYR A 35 -16.79 -3.48 22.96
N SER A 36 -17.87 -4.26 23.02
CA SER A 36 -18.93 -4.13 24.03
C SER A 36 -18.75 -5.07 25.23
N GLY A 37 -17.74 -5.93 25.22
CA GLY A 37 -17.46 -6.86 26.32
C GLY A 37 -16.71 -6.23 27.49
N ASN A 38 -16.63 -6.97 28.59
CA ASN A 38 -15.77 -6.62 29.72
C ASN A 38 -14.33 -7.04 29.41
N ILE A 39 -13.47 -6.06 29.15
CA ILE A 39 -12.03 -6.24 28.87
C ILE A 39 -11.22 -5.41 29.86
N ASN A 40 -10.09 -5.95 30.33
CA ASN A 40 -9.11 -5.14 31.04
C ASN A 40 -8.30 -4.30 30.04
N THR A 41 -8.68 -3.04 29.85
CA THR A 41 -8.02 -2.16 28.88
C THR A 41 -6.78 -1.46 29.43
N SER A 42 -6.35 -1.72 30.68
CA SER A 42 -5.31 -0.91 31.33
C SER A 42 -3.99 -0.87 30.53
N LYS A 43 -3.48 -2.05 30.13
CA LYS A 43 -2.27 -2.16 29.32
C LYS A 43 -2.43 -1.65 27.90
N ILE A 44 -3.61 -1.81 27.32
CA ILE A 44 -3.94 -1.29 26.00
C ILE A 44 -3.93 0.25 26.02
N VAL A 45 -4.57 0.86 27.03
CA VAL A 45 -4.59 2.32 27.22
C VAL A 45 -3.19 2.86 27.48
N GLU A 46 -2.41 2.20 28.35
CA GLU A 46 -1.01 2.56 28.62
C GLU A 46 -0.18 2.59 27.32
N CYS A 47 -0.34 1.57 26.47
CA CYS A 47 0.34 1.50 25.19
C CYS A 47 -0.03 2.65 24.25
N PHE A 48 -1.33 2.95 24.06
CA PHE A 48 -1.73 4.07 23.20
C PHE A 48 -1.39 5.45 23.76
N LEU A 49 -1.23 5.60 25.08
CA LEU A 49 -0.69 6.82 25.66
C LEU A 49 0.80 7.00 25.33
N ILE A 50 1.55 5.91 25.16
CA ILE A 50 2.96 5.93 24.76
C ILE A 50 3.11 6.08 23.25
N ILE A 51 2.36 5.33 22.44
CA ILE A 51 2.46 5.35 20.97
C ILE A 51 1.78 6.60 20.39
N GLY A 52 0.64 7.00 20.93
CA GLY A 52 -0.24 7.98 20.32
C GLY A 52 -0.80 7.49 18.98
N ASN A 53 -0.78 8.37 17.99
CA ASN A 53 -1.01 8.10 16.57
C ASN A 53 0.25 8.54 15.83
N ILE A 54 1.08 7.58 15.43
CA ILE A 54 2.36 7.81 14.80
C ILE A 54 2.43 7.04 13.49
N SER A 55 2.72 7.76 12.41
CA SER A 55 3.09 7.15 11.14
C SER A 55 4.50 7.58 10.77
N PHE A 56 5.31 6.64 10.30
CA PHE A 56 6.67 6.92 9.90
C PHE A 56 7.09 6.06 8.71
N GLU A 57 8.03 6.58 7.92
CA GLU A 57 8.65 5.86 6.82
C GLU A 57 10.05 5.42 7.21
N ARG A 58 10.46 4.20 6.84
CA ARG A 58 11.81 3.67 7.04
C ARG A 58 12.31 3.05 5.75
N VAL A 59 13.59 3.24 5.45
CA VAL A 59 14.24 2.56 4.33
C VAL A 59 15.02 1.36 4.86
N GLU A 60 14.75 0.19 4.32
CA GLU A 60 15.43 -1.06 4.69
C GLU A 60 16.90 -1.03 4.29
N LYS A 61 17.78 -1.50 5.18
CA LYS A 61 19.23 -1.40 4.94
C LYS A 61 19.70 -2.34 3.84
N HIS A 62 19.08 -3.52 3.75
CA HIS A 62 19.49 -4.55 2.80
C HIS A 62 18.76 -4.47 1.48
N SER A 63 17.45 -4.32 1.54
CA SER A 63 16.56 -4.41 0.39
C SER A 63 16.32 -3.05 -0.28
N ASN A 64 16.58 -1.95 0.46
CA ASN A 64 16.31 -0.57 0.07
C ASN A 64 14.82 -0.29 -0.20
N ASP A 65 13.92 -1.16 0.30
CA ASP A 65 12.50 -0.89 0.30
C ASP A 65 12.16 0.27 1.22
N GLU A 66 11.21 1.08 0.77
CA GLU A 66 10.55 2.04 1.63
C GLU A 66 9.35 1.37 2.30
N LEU A 67 9.43 1.24 3.63
CA LEU A 67 8.34 0.78 4.46
C LEU A 67 7.60 1.96 5.07
N ARG A 68 6.29 1.82 5.21
CA ARG A 68 5.46 2.72 5.98
C ARG A 68 4.88 1.97 7.18
N PHE A 69 5.10 2.55 8.34
CA PHE A 69 4.49 2.13 9.59
C PHE A 69 3.36 3.11 9.92
N ASP A 70 2.22 2.57 10.35
CA ASP A 70 1.08 3.34 10.82
C ASP A 70 0.61 2.73 12.15
N LEU A 71 0.93 3.40 13.25
CA LEU A 71 0.64 2.98 14.62
C LEU A 71 -0.36 3.95 15.26
N GLY A 72 -1.20 3.43 16.15
CA GLY A 72 -2.38 4.16 16.65
C GLY A 72 -3.68 3.72 15.98
N TRP A 73 -3.62 2.66 15.17
CA TRP A 73 -4.78 2.01 14.58
C TRP A 73 -5.43 1.09 15.59
N CYS A 74 -6.61 1.45 16.11
CA CYS A 74 -7.34 0.67 17.11
C CYS A 74 -8.48 -0.16 16.46
N TYR A 75 -8.14 -1.24 15.75
CA TYR A 75 -9.08 -2.26 15.22
C TYR A 75 -8.31 -3.54 14.82
N PRO A 76 -8.86 -4.77 14.99
CA PRO A 76 -10.00 -5.19 15.82
C PRO A 76 -9.61 -5.41 17.31
N VAL A 77 -10.60 -5.60 18.20
CA VAL A 77 -10.41 -6.16 19.55
C VAL A 77 -11.03 -7.54 19.58
N GLU A 78 -10.26 -8.56 19.92
CA GLU A 78 -10.71 -9.95 19.83
C GLU A 78 -10.02 -10.85 20.85
N PHE A 79 -10.66 -11.97 21.18
CA PHE A 79 -10.08 -13.00 22.03
C PHE A 79 -9.39 -14.07 21.16
N TRP A 80 -8.10 -14.25 21.36
CA TRP A 80 -7.33 -15.29 20.68
C TRP A 80 -7.20 -16.51 21.59
N SER A 81 -7.92 -17.58 21.24
CA SER A 81 -8.05 -18.78 22.10
C SER A 81 -6.77 -19.58 22.28
N ASP A 82 -5.87 -19.54 21.30
CA ASP A 82 -4.59 -20.23 21.28
C ASP A 82 -3.56 -19.62 22.23
N ILE A 83 -3.59 -18.29 22.42
CA ILE A 83 -2.77 -17.59 23.43
C ILE A 83 -3.54 -17.24 24.71
N GLY A 84 -4.87 -17.42 24.69
CA GLY A 84 -5.74 -17.30 25.86
C GLY A 84 -5.91 -15.88 26.40
N CYS A 85 -5.83 -14.85 25.55
CA CYS A 85 -5.99 -13.47 25.98
C CYS A 85 -6.73 -12.60 24.94
N VAL A 86 -7.24 -11.47 25.40
CA VAL A 86 -7.79 -10.44 24.51
C VAL A 86 -6.66 -9.60 23.94
N VAL A 87 -6.71 -9.33 22.64
CA VAL A 87 -5.77 -8.47 21.93
C VAL A 87 -6.48 -7.31 21.26
N ASN A 88 -5.75 -6.24 21.01
CA ASN A 88 -6.18 -5.12 20.20
C ASN A 88 -5.14 -4.81 19.12
N GLY A 89 -5.58 -4.67 17.87
CA GLY A 89 -4.74 -4.10 16.82
C GLY A 89 -4.25 -2.71 17.22
N ILE A 90 -2.97 -2.45 16.98
CA ILE A 90 -2.30 -1.18 17.31
C ILE A 90 -1.64 -0.51 16.11
N GLY A 91 -1.52 -1.21 14.99
CA GLY A 91 -0.89 -0.67 13.80
C GLY A 91 -0.55 -1.71 12.76
N ILE A 92 0.07 -1.24 11.69
CA ILE A 92 0.56 -2.07 10.60
C ILE A 92 1.92 -1.59 10.11
N VAL A 93 2.58 -2.47 9.37
CA VAL A 93 3.63 -2.10 8.42
C VAL A 93 3.21 -2.56 7.02
N ASP A 94 3.36 -1.67 6.07
CA ASP A 94 3.16 -1.92 4.65
C ASP A 94 4.37 -1.44 3.84
N ASN A 95 4.51 -1.99 2.65
CA ASN A 95 5.34 -1.42 1.61
C ASN A 95 4.48 -1.20 0.36
N CYS A 96 5.16 -0.79 -0.71
CA CYS A 96 4.52 -0.59 -1.99
C CYS A 96 3.80 -1.84 -2.51
N ALA A 97 4.30 -3.05 -2.25
CA ALA A 97 3.71 -4.32 -2.69
C ALA A 97 2.52 -4.79 -1.83
N GLY A 98 2.24 -4.12 -0.71
CA GLY A 98 1.06 -4.36 0.11
C GLY A 98 1.35 -4.40 1.61
N ARG A 99 0.37 -4.92 2.36
CA ARG A 99 0.48 -5.04 3.82
C ARG A 99 1.37 -6.22 4.19
N ILE A 100 2.36 -5.97 5.05
CA ILE A 100 3.36 -6.96 5.46
C ILE A 100 2.97 -7.58 6.80
N GLU A 101 2.69 -6.75 7.81
CA GLU A 101 2.40 -7.21 9.16
C GLU A 101 1.37 -6.31 9.85
N ARG A 102 0.52 -6.92 10.70
CA ARG A 102 -0.35 -6.21 11.63
C ARG A 102 0.13 -6.45 13.05
N PHE A 103 0.26 -5.38 13.81
CA PHE A 103 0.70 -5.42 15.19
C PHE A 103 -0.50 -5.39 16.13
N HIS A 104 -0.43 -6.19 17.18
CA HIS A 104 -1.44 -6.30 18.21
C HIS A 104 -0.81 -6.19 19.60
N ILE A 105 -1.52 -5.59 20.55
CA ILE A 105 -1.17 -5.65 21.97
C ILE A 105 -2.23 -6.45 22.73
N SER A 106 -1.78 -7.35 23.58
CA SER A 106 -2.65 -8.09 24.50
C SER A 106 -3.04 -7.27 25.73
N GLU A 107 -4.12 -7.66 26.41
CA GLU A 107 -4.49 -7.12 27.73
C GLU A 107 -3.41 -7.36 28.81
N GLN A 108 -2.43 -8.24 28.54
CA GLN A 108 -1.28 -8.51 29.39
C GLN A 108 -0.08 -7.59 29.07
N GLY A 109 -0.14 -6.78 28.01
CA GLY A 109 0.93 -5.85 27.62
C GLY A 109 2.00 -6.45 26.69
N LYS A 110 1.78 -7.68 26.19
CA LYS A 110 2.64 -8.34 25.19
C LYS A 110 2.19 -8.04 23.76
N PHE A 111 3.12 -8.06 22.82
CA PHE A 111 2.90 -7.68 21.41
C PHE A 111 2.99 -8.89 20.48
N TYR A 112 2.04 -8.98 19.56
CA TYR A 112 1.92 -10.09 18.62
C TYR A 112 1.70 -9.60 17.19
N ASN A 113 2.04 -10.43 16.21
CA ASN A 113 1.67 -10.21 14.82
C ASN A 113 0.31 -10.86 14.46
N GLN A 114 -0.15 -10.73 13.21
CA GLN A 114 -1.40 -11.34 12.74
C GLN A 114 -1.42 -12.87 12.79
N ASP A 115 -0.26 -13.52 12.86
CA ASP A 115 -0.13 -14.98 12.93
C ASP A 115 -0.05 -15.47 14.39
N HIS A 116 -0.44 -14.61 15.35
CA HIS A 116 -0.42 -14.84 16.78
C HIS A 116 0.99 -15.13 17.34
N LYS A 117 2.05 -14.79 16.59
CA LYS A 117 3.43 -14.93 17.03
C LYS A 117 3.80 -13.76 17.93
N LEU A 118 4.38 -14.07 19.08
CA LEU A 118 4.94 -13.07 19.99
C LEU A 118 6.13 -12.37 19.31
N ILE A 119 6.05 -11.04 19.19
CA ILE A 119 7.10 -10.19 18.59
C ILE A 119 7.82 -9.32 19.61
N ALA A 120 7.18 -9.00 20.75
CA ALA A 120 7.80 -8.23 21.84
C ALA A 120 7.08 -8.50 23.18
N GLU A 121 7.85 -8.53 24.27
CA GLU A 121 7.32 -8.79 25.63
C GLU A 121 6.77 -7.53 26.30
N ASN A 122 7.19 -6.34 25.85
CA ASN A 122 6.83 -5.04 26.39
C ASN A 122 7.01 -3.93 25.34
N ILE A 123 6.72 -2.67 25.70
CA ILE A 123 6.76 -1.53 24.78
C ILE A 123 8.18 -1.16 24.35
N GLU A 124 9.18 -1.37 25.23
CA GLU A 124 10.59 -1.14 24.92
C GLU A 124 11.07 -2.10 23.82
N ASP A 125 10.76 -3.39 23.97
CA ASP A 125 11.06 -4.43 22.98
C ASP A 125 10.30 -4.20 21.69
N PHE A 126 9.04 -3.72 21.77
CA PHE A 126 8.26 -3.39 20.58
C PHE A 126 8.87 -2.22 19.81
N ALA A 127 9.31 -1.17 20.50
CA ALA A 127 10.00 -0.04 19.89
C ALA A 127 11.31 -0.46 19.22
N GLU A 128 12.05 -1.39 19.83
CA GLU A 128 13.23 -1.99 19.20
C GLU A 128 12.85 -2.83 17.98
N TYR A 129 11.82 -3.69 18.09
CA TYR A 129 11.35 -4.53 17.00
C TYR A 129 11.02 -3.70 15.76
N ILE A 130 10.09 -2.73 15.87
CA ILE A 130 9.64 -1.93 14.71
C ILE A 130 10.72 -1.02 14.12
N THR A 131 11.79 -0.72 14.86
CA THR A 131 12.91 0.09 14.35
C THR A 131 14.04 -0.74 13.75
N THR A 132 14.11 -2.05 14.04
CA THR A 132 15.25 -2.90 13.66
C THR A 132 14.91 -4.13 12.82
N VAL A 133 13.69 -4.67 12.91
CA VAL A 133 13.27 -5.81 12.09
C VAL A 133 13.39 -5.44 10.61
N GLU A 134 13.96 -6.29 9.78
CA GLU A 134 14.04 -6.03 8.34
C GLU A 134 12.94 -6.80 7.59
N TYR A 135 12.35 -6.16 6.58
CA TYR A 135 11.36 -6.78 5.71
C TYR A 135 11.80 -6.73 4.24
N ASP A 136 11.63 -7.85 3.56
CA ASP A 136 11.80 -7.98 2.10
C ASP A 136 10.52 -8.62 1.55
N TYR A 137 9.43 -7.85 1.59
CA TYR A 137 8.10 -8.36 1.29
C TYR A 137 7.79 -8.26 -0.20
N HIS A 138 7.86 -9.42 -0.85
CA HIS A 138 7.52 -9.64 -2.27
C HIS A 138 6.46 -10.72 -2.37
N PRO A 139 5.16 -10.36 -2.26
CA PRO A 139 4.10 -11.34 -2.33
C PRO A 139 4.10 -12.00 -3.71
N LYS A 140 3.91 -13.32 -3.71
CA LYS A 140 3.68 -14.03 -4.98
C LYS A 140 2.36 -13.57 -5.57
N THR A 141 2.35 -13.31 -6.87
CA THR A 141 1.11 -13.02 -7.60
C THR A 141 0.11 -14.15 -7.39
N THR A 142 -1.09 -13.82 -6.92
CA THR A 142 -2.10 -14.82 -6.59
C THR A 142 -2.78 -15.37 -7.85
N GLN A 143 -3.33 -16.58 -7.77
CA GLN A 143 -4.12 -17.15 -8.86
C GLN A 143 -5.34 -16.27 -9.20
N ARG A 144 -5.94 -15.66 -8.18
CA ARG A 144 -7.06 -14.72 -8.33
C ARG A 144 -6.68 -13.51 -9.20
N THR A 145 -5.48 -12.96 -9.02
CA THR A 145 -4.97 -11.88 -9.87
C THR A 145 -4.89 -12.30 -11.33
N TYR A 146 -4.36 -13.50 -11.62
CA TYR A 146 -4.33 -14.03 -12.98
C TYR A 146 -5.72 -14.32 -13.56
N ASP A 147 -6.65 -14.81 -12.74
CA ASP A 147 -8.02 -15.07 -13.15
C ASP A 147 -8.73 -13.77 -13.51
N MET A 148 -8.54 -12.72 -12.71
CA MET A 148 -9.08 -11.39 -12.95
C MET A 148 -8.50 -10.80 -14.23
N LEU A 149 -7.17 -10.80 -14.39
CA LEU A 149 -6.50 -10.36 -15.60
C LEU A 149 -7.06 -11.07 -16.85
N ARG A 150 -7.18 -12.40 -16.81
CA ARG A 150 -7.72 -13.20 -17.92
C ARG A 150 -9.17 -12.89 -18.22
N PHE A 151 -9.99 -12.72 -17.19
CA PHE A 151 -11.40 -12.37 -17.35
C PHE A 151 -11.57 -11.03 -18.08
N PHE A 152 -10.71 -10.05 -17.81
CA PHE A 152 -10.73 -8.73 -18.47
C PHE A 152 -9.87 -8.65 -19.75
N GLY A 153 -9.44 -9.79 -20.29
CA GLY A 153 -8.83 -9.87 -21.62
C GLY A 153 -7.30 -9.76 -21.67
N TRP A 154 -6.62 -9.81 -20.53
CA TRP A 154 -5.18 -10.04 -20.50
C TRP A 154 -4.85 -11.52 -20.70
N TYR A 155 -3.71 -11.81 -21.31
CA TYR A 155 -3.16 -13.16 -21.41
C TYR A 155 -1.64 -13.06 -21.45
N GLU A 156 -0.96 -14.12 -21.03
CA GLU A 156 0.50 -14.15 -21.03
C GLU A 156 1.05 -13.94 -22.45
N GLY A 157 1.95 -12.98 -22.61
CA GLY A 157 2.49 -12.58 -23.91
C GLY A 157 1.57 -11.67 -24.74
N ARG A 158 0.49 -11.11 -24.14
CA ARG A 158 -0.27 -10.03 -24.76
C ARG A 158 0.66 -8.88 -25.12
N HIS A 159 0.59 -8.43 -26.35
CA HIS A 159 1.36 -7.29 -26.83
C HIS A 159 0.57 -6.56 -27.91
N ILE A 160 0.37 -5.26 -27.73
CA ILE A 160 -0.15 -4.34 -28.73
C ILE A 160 0.99 -3.51 -29.31
N ASP A 161 0.89 -3.16 -30.59
CA ASP A 161 1.92 -2.36 -31.25
C ASP A 161 1.97 -0.93 -30.67
N THR A 162 3.12 -0.60 -30.06
CA THR A 162 3.38 0.73 -29.47
C THR A 162 4.13 1.67 -30.41
N THR A 163 4.42 1.27 -31.66
CA THR A 163 5.30 2.03 -32.57
C THR A 163 4.76 3.44 -32.85
N ALA A 164 3.49 3.56 -33.20
CA ALA A 164 2.88 4.87 -33.48
C ALA A 164 2.80 5.75 -32.22
N PHE A 165 2.56 5.13 -31.07
CA PHE A 165 2.52 5.77 -29.77
C PHE A 165 3.88 6.36 -29.37
N GLU A 166 4.95 5.56 -29.50
CA GLU A 166 6.33 5.97 -29.27
C GLU A 166 6.74 7.11 -30.21
N GLN A 167 6.45 7.00 -31.51
CA GLN A 167 6.76 8.04 -32.49
C GLN A 167 6.10 9.38 -32.15
N GLU A 168 4.85 9.37 -31.71
CA GLU A 168 4.13 10.58 -31.33
C GLU A 168 4.68 11.21 -30.05
N LEU A 169 5.05 10.43 -29.04
CA LEU A 169 5.70 10.95 -27.83
C LEU A 169 7.10 11.50 -28.11
N ASN A 170 7.89 10.80 -28.93
CA ASN A 170 9.19 11.30 -29.39
C ASN A 170 9.04 12.63 -30.16
N ARG A 171 8.00 12.78 -30.97
CA ARG A 171 7.68 14.06 -31.65
C ARG A 171 7.38 15.20 -30.67
N ARG A 172 6.90 14.88 -29.46
CA ARG A 172 6.66 15.83 -28.36
C ARG A 172 7.90 16.03 -27.47
N GLY A 173 9.02 15.39 -27.77
CA GLY A 173 10.24 15.47 -26.95
C GLY A 173 10.22 14.57 -25.71
N ILE A 174 9.31 13.59 -25.66
CA ILE A 174 9.18 12.63 -24.56
C ILE A 174 9.76 11.29 -25.02
N GLU A 175 10.89 10.91 -24.43
CA GLU A 175 11.54 9.61 -24.67
C GLU A 175 11.11 8.61 -23.59
N LEU A 176 10.44 7.54 -24.01
CA LEU A 176 10.06 6.43 -23.12
C LEU A 176 11.19 5.41 -23.01
N SER A 177 11.29 4.76 -21.85
CA SER A 177 12.14 3.58 -21.70
C SER A 177 11.52 2.36 -22.38
N LYS A 178 12.33 1.31 -22.54
CA LYS A 178 11.83 0.03 -23.04
C LYS A 178 10.80 -0.57 -22.08
N GLU A 179 11.05 -0.50 -20.78
CA GLU A 179 10.18 -1.04 -19.73
C GLU A 179 8.81 -0.36 -19.74
N GLN A 180 8.76 0.94 -20.04
CA GLN A 180 7.49 1.65 -20.26
C GLN A 180 6.76 1.15 -21.49
N LEU A 181 7.46 0.97 -22.61
CA LEU A 181 6.87 0.46 -23.85
C LEU A 181 6.37 -0.97 -23.69
N ASP A 182 7.12 -1.83 -23.00
CA ASP A 182 6.72 -3.21 -22.68
C ASP A 182 5.44 -3.19 -21.82
N PHE A 183 5.38 -2.33 -20.80
CA PHE A 183 4.16 -2.13 -19.99
C PHE A 183 2.96 -1.70 -20.84
N PHE A 184 3.12 -0.68 -21.69
CA PHE A 184 2.02 -0.18 -22.53
C PHE A 184 1.57 -1.22 -23.55
N GLY A 185 2.52 -1.92 -24.17
CA GLY A 185 2.25 -3.03 -25.07
C GLY A 185 1.44 -4.14 -24.39
N GLU A 186 1.72 -4.44 -23.12
CA GLU A 186 1.08 -5.55 -22.43
C GLU A 186 -0.25 -5.19 -21.76
N PHE A 187 -0.41 -3.98 -21.21
CA PHE A 187 -1.54 -3.65 -20.31
C PHE A 187 -2.48 -2.57 -20.82
N SER A 188 -2.12 -1.76 -21.83
CA SER A 188 -3.00 -0.69 -22.31
C SER A 188 -4.33 -1.20 -22.85
N GLY A 189 -5.40 -0.48 -22.52
CA GLY A 189 -6.77 -0.77 -22.96
C GLY A 189 -7.52 -1.82 -22.12
N LEU A 190 -6.94 -2.35 -21.04
CA LEU A 190 -7.65 -3.25 -20.14
C LEU A 190 -8.59 -2.46 -19.22
N TYR A 191 -9.84 -2.93 -19.10
CA TYR A 191 -10.88 -2.30 -18.30
C TYR A 191 -11.44 -3.31 -17.28
N PHE A 192 -11.20 -3.03 -16.00
CA PHE A 192 -11.57 -3.90 -14.89
C PHE A 192 -12.83 -3.33 -14.24
N ASN A 193 -13.97 -3.94 -14.57
CA ASN A 193 -15.27 -3.51 -14.07
C ASN A 193 -15.82 -4.46 -13.03
N PHE A 194 -16.27 -3.90 -11.91
CA PHE A 194 -16.83 -4.64 -10.80
C PHE A 194 -18.15 -4.02 -10.35
N ASP A 195 -18.97 -4.78 -9.63
CA ASP A 195 -20.27 -4.30 -9.15
C ASP A 195 -20.19 -3.13 -8.16
N SER A 196 -19.06 -2.94 -7.48
CA SER A 196 -18.84 -1.85 -6.52
C SER A 196 -17.69 -0.90 -6.87
N ASP A 197 -16.89 -1.19 -7.90
CA ASP A 197 -15.66 -0.47 -8.21
C ASP A 197 -15.30 -0.60 -9.70
N CYS A 198 -14.45 0.28 -10.21
CA CYS A 198 -13.78 0.08 -11.49
C CYS A 198 -12.38 0.69 -11.49
N TRP A 199 -11.49 0.06 -12.24
CA TRP A 199 -10.21 0.63 -12.60
C TRP A 199 -9.79 0.17 -13.98
N TYR A 200 -8.91 0.92 -14.63
CA TYR A 200 -8.56 0.63 -16.00
C TYR A 200 -7.23 1.25 -16.41
N PHE A 201 -6.59 0.59 -17.37
CA PHE A 201 -5.48 1.13 -18.11
C PHE A 201 -6.01 1.76 -19.40
N TYR A 202 -5.67 3.03 -19.62
CA TYR A 202 -6.04 3.77 -20.81
C TYR A 202 -5.53 3.06 -22.08
N SER A 203 -6.28 3.19 -23.18
CA SER A 203 -5.74 2.86 -24.50
C SER A 203 -4.57 3.79 -24.86
N LEU A 204 -3.74 3.42 -25.83
CA LEU A 204 -2.62 4.27 -26.26
C LEU A 204 -3.10 5.66 -26.72
N GLU A 205 -4.24 5.73 -27.41
CA GLU A 205 -4.85 6.98 -27.85
C GLU A 205 -5.30 7.84 -26.67
N GLN A 206 -5.94 7.23 -25.67
CA GLN A 206 -6.34 7.91 -24.45
C GLN A 206 -5.12 8.41 -23.68
N ILE A 207 -4.04 7.63 -23.59
CA ILE A 207 -2.78 8.07 -22.97
C ILE A 207 -2.23 9.30 -23.68
N LEU A 208 -2.21 9.29 -25.02
CA LEU A 208 -1.76 10.44 -25.82
C LEU A 208 -2.63 11.69 -25.63
N GLU A 209 -3.93 11.52 -25.41
CA GLU A 209 -4.85 12.63 -25.15
C GLU A 209 -4.68 13.19 -23.74
N GLN A 210 -4.69 12.33 -22.72
CA GLN A 210 -4.61 12.73 -21.32
C GLN A 210 -3.25 13.35 -20.99
N ASN A 211 -2.16 12.85 -21.56
CA ASN A 211 -0.83 13.40 -21.28
C ASN A 211 -0.57 14.76 -21.98
N LYS A 212 -1.35 15.18 -22.99
CA LYS A 212 -1.32 16.58 -23.50
C LYS A 212 -1.62 17.60 -22.41
N ILE A 213 -2.42 17.21 -21.41
CA ILE A 213 -2.84 18.07 -20.29
C ILE A 213 -1.78 18.06 -19.18
N ILE A 214 -1.01 16.97 -19.05
CA ILE A 214 -0.02 16.73 -17.99
C ILE A 214 1.37 17.33 -18.32
N ASP A 215 1.60 17.77 -19.56
CA ASP A 215 2.79 18.54 -19.96
C ASP A 215 3.05 19.76 -19.02
N HIS A 216 2.04 20.28 -18.31
CA HIS A 216 2.22 21.37 -17.35
C HIS A 216 2.63 20.97 -15.91
N VAL A 217 2.46 19.70 -15.50
CA VAL A 217 2.59 19.29 -14.08
C VAL A 217 3.89 18.54 -13.80
N LEU A 218 4.41 17.75 -14.75
CA LEU A 218 5.56 16.87 -14.50
C LEU A 218 6.92 17.46 -14.94
N GLU A 219 6.98 18.31 -15.96
CA GLU A 219 8.23 18.96 -16.41
C GLU A 219 8.90 19.82 -15.32
N LYS A 220 8.12 20.43 -14.41
CA LYS A 220 8.65 21.39 -13.43
C LYS A 220 9.26 20.75 -12.18
N ARG A 221 9.15 19.44 -11.96
CA ARG A 221 9.53 18.82 -10.68
C ARG A 221 10.61 17.75 -10.73
N ASN A 222 10.97 17.19 -11.88
CA ASN A 222 11.98 16.13 -11.92
C ASN A 222 12.74 16.08 -13.25
N SER A 223 14.05 16.33 -13.20
CA SER A 223 15.01 16.10 -14.29
C SER A 223 15.31 14.60 -14.47
N ARG A 224 14.27 13.75 -14.56
CA ARG A 224 14.45 12.31 -14.79
C ARG A 224 14.72 12.07 -16.28
N LYS A 225 15.58 11.08 -16.58
CA LYS A 225 15.90 10.68 -17.96
C LYS A 225 14.65 10.22 -18.72
N HIS A 226 13.77 9.49 -18.06
CA HIS A 226 12.47 9.07 -18.58
C HIS A 226 11.36 9.61 -17.67
N PRO A 227 10.33 10.29 -18.22
CA PRO A 227 9.26 10.87 -17.42
C PRO A 227 8.31 9.78 -16.92
N THR A 228 7.60 10.09 -15.82
CA THR A 228 6.43 9.32 -15.39
C THR A 228 5.27 9.63 -16.33
N VAL A 229 4.55 8.62 -16.82
CA VAL A 229 3.47 8.77 -17.80
C VAL A 229 2.15 8.25 -17.24
N LEU A 230 1.08 9.05 -17.33
CA LEU A 230 -0.24 8.62 -16.89
C LEU A 230 -0.70 7.43 -17.76
N CYS A 231 -1.10 6.34 -17.11
CA CYS A 231 -1.43 5.09 -17.78
C CYS A 231 -2.84 4.57 -17.45
N GLY A 232 -3.53 5.11 -16.45
CA GLY A 232 -4.84 4.62 -16.07
C GLY A 232 -5.47 5.41 -14.93
N LYS A 233 -6.52 4.83 -14.34
CA LYS A 233 -7.09 5.31 -13.08
C LYS A 233 -7.80 4.19 -12.33
N THR A 234 -7.95 4.41 -11.03
CA THR A 234 -8.85 3.69 -10.12
C THR A 234 -9.89 4.66 -9.56
N MET A 235 -10.85 4.18 -8.78
CA MET A 235 -11.73 5.04 -7.98
C MET A 235 -10.97 5.94 -7.00
N GLY A 236 -9.78 5.52 -6.53
CA GLY A 236 -8.96 6.31 -5.62
C GLY A 236 -8.05 7.34 -6.31
N GLY A 237 -7.93 7.32 -7.64
CA GLY A 237 -7.16 8.31 -8.39
C GLY A 237 -6.38 7.78 -9.59
N PRO A 238 -5.58 8.66 -10.24
CA PRO A 238 -4.80 8.33 -11.43
C PRO A 238 -3.69 7.32 -11.15
N LEU A 239 -3.44 6.46 -12.15
CA LEU A 239 -2.30 5.57 -12.24
C LEU A 239 -1.31 6.11 -13.26
N ALA A 240 -0.02 6.04 -12.93
CA ALA A 240 1.06 6.39 -13.83
C ALA A 240 2.15 5.33 -13.81
N VAL A 241 3.02 5.31 -14.81
CA VAL A 241 4.15 4.38 -14.90
C VAL A 241 5.45 5.17 -15.00
N ASP A 242 6.46 4.82 -14.20
CA ASP A 242 7.78 5.46 -14.28
C ASP A 242 8.68 4.85 -15.35
N GLY A 243 9.91 5.37 -15.45
CA GLY A 243 10.92 4.90 -16.40
C GLY A 243 11.35 3.44 -16.25
N ASN A 244 10.95 2.73 -15.18
CA ASN A 244 11.25 1.32 -14.99
C ASN A 244 10.01 0.43 -15.23
N GLY A 245 8.90 0.98 -15.76
CA GLY A 245 7.68 0.21 -15.96
C GLY A 245 6.87 -0.03 -14.67
N ILE A 246 7.21 0.66 -13.57
CA ILE A 246 6.57 0.47 -12.27
C ILE A 246 5.36 1.38 -12.13
N ILE A 247 4.22 0.80 -11.75
CA ILE A 247 2.98 1.54 -11.54
C ILE A 247 3.11 2.38 -10.26
N GLN A 248 2.63 3.61 -10.35
CA GLN A 248 2.59 4.59 -9.30
C GLN A 248 1.17 5.10 -9.09
N PHE A 249 0.77 5.27 -7.84
CA PHE A 249 -0.48 5.91 -7.45
C PHE A 249 -0.21 7.37 -7.11
N PHE A 250 -1.06 8.30 -7.55
CA PHE A 250 -1.14 9.71 -7.12
C PHE A 250 0.19 10.39 -6.70
N TYR A 251 0.77 11.28 -7.51
CA TYR A 251 2.07 11.94 -7.22
C TYR A 251 3.31 11.02 -7.12
N ALA A 252 3.33 9.91 -7.88
CA ALA A 252 4.54 9.10 -8.11
C ALA A 252 5.01 8.21 -6.94
N TYR A 253 4.09 7.70 -6.10
CA TYR A 253 4.44 6.66 -5.12
C TYR A 253 4.41 5.28 -5.79
N PRO A 254 5.54 4.56 -5.89
CA PRO A 254 5.58 3.22 -6.46
C PRO A 254 4.70 2.25 -5.67
N GLN A 255 4.09 1.28 -6.36
CA GLN A 255 3.20 0.24 -5.80
C GLN A 255 3.84 -1.17 -5.83
N GLY A 256 5.16 -1.27 -5.99
CA GLY A 256 5.90 -2.53 -6.01
C GLY A 256 7.32 -2.34 -6.55
N ARG A 257 8.11 -3.42 -6.59
CA ARG A 257 9.37 -3.50 -7.36
C ARG A 257 9.15 -4.00 -8.77
N THR A 258 8.01 -4.63 -9.05
CA THR A 258 7.63 -5.10 -10.39
C THR A 258 6.23 -4.64 -10.76
N THR A 259 5.94 -4.57 -12.06
CA THR A 259 4.59 -4.33 -12.57
C THR A 259 3.57 -5.32 -12.00
N MET A 260 3.93 -6.61 -11.93
CA MET A 260 3.01 -7.64 -11.44
C MET A 260 2.76 -7.59 -9.93
N GLU A 261 3.72 -7.13 -9.13
CA GLU A 261 3.47 -6.83 -7.71
C GLU A 261 2.47 -5.70 -7.56
N CYS A 262 2.63 -4.63 -8.34
CA CYS A 262 1.70 -3.50 -8.33
C CYS A 262 0.28 -3.94 -8.72
N ILE A 263 0.16 -4.74 -9.77
CA ILE A 263 -1.13 -5.27 -10.23
C ILE A 263 -1.71 -6.23 -9.19
N ASN A 264 -0.89 -7.07 -8.55
CA ASN A 264 -1.36 -7.96 -7.49
C ASN A 264 -1.95 -7.16 -6.32
N ASN A 265 -1.28 -6.09 -5.88
CA ASN A 265 -1.78 -5.22 -4.82
C ASN A 265 -3.11 -4.55 -5.21
N LEU A 266 -3.25 -4.07 -6.45
CA LEU A 266 -4.52 -3.54 -6.97
C LEU A 266 -5.64 -4.58 -6.93
N CYS A 267 -5.37 -5.82 -7.34
CA CYS A 267 -6.34 -6.92 -7.34
C CYS A 267 -6.71 -7.38 -5.92
N GLU A 268 -5.76 -7.39 -4.98
CA GLU A 268 -6.02 -7.70 -3.57
C GLU A 268 -6.92 -6.66 -2.89
N GLY A 269 -6.93 -5.42 -3.37
CA GLY A 269 -7.87 -4.39 -2.93
C GLY A 269 -9.34 -4.66 -3.31
N VAL A 270 -9.59 -5.51 -4.31
CA VAL A 270 -10.96 -5.88 -4.73
C VAL A 270 -11.50 -6.95 -3.78
N SER A 271 -12.69 -6.73 -3.22
CA SER A 271 -13.35 -7.69 -2.30
C SER A 271 -13.53 -9.08 -2.92
N GLU A 272 -13.35 -10.15 -2.14
CA GLU A 272 -13.51 -11.54 -2.62
C GLU A 272 -14.93 -11.84 -3.12
N ASP A 273 -15.94 -11.22 -2.51
CA ASP A 273 -17.36 -11.37 -2.86
C ASP A 273 -17.80 -10.49 -4.05
N CYS A 274 -16.89 -9.68 -4.58
CA CYS A 274 -17.17 -8.72 -5.63
C CYS A 274 -17.41 -9.41 -6.98
N LYS A 275 -18.48 -9.04 -7.68
CA LYS A 275 -18.80 -9.62 -8.99
C LYS A 275 -17.98 -8.95 -10.09
N TRP A 276 -17.36 -9.75 -10.94
CA TRP A 276 -16.65 -9.27 -12.13
C TRP A 276 -17.64 -9.13 -13.28
N ILE A 277 -17.72 -7.93 -13.85
CA ILE A 277 -18.66 -7.61 -14.93
C ILE A 277 -17.93 -7.77 -16.26
N ALA A 278 -18.40 -8.66 -17.13
CA ALA A 278 -17.73 -8.91 -18.40
C ALA A 278 -17.68 -7.64 -19.27
N PRO A 279 -16.59 -7.44 -20.04
CA PRO A 279 -16.50 -6.31 -20.95
C PRO A 279 -17.71 -6.22 -21.89
N GLY A 280 -18.38 -5.05 -21.91
CA GLY A 280 -19.57 -4.82 -22.75
C GLY A 280 -20.90 -5.31 -22.16
N GLN A 281 -20.94 -5.71 -20.88
CA GLN A 281 -22.17 -6.00 -20.14
C GLN A 281 -22.60 -4.88 -19.17
N ASP A 282 -22.10 -3.67 -19.39
CA ASP A 282 -22.50 -2.49 -18.62
C ASP A 282 -23.95 -2.13 -18.98
N ASN A 283 -24.88 -2.28 -18.02
CA ASN A 283 -26.27 -1.83 -18.15
C ASN A 283 -26.37 -0.30 -18.15
#